data_AF-A0A9N8LKK2-F1
#
_entry.id   AF-A0A9N8LKK2-F1
#
_cell.length_a   1.000
_cell.length_b   1.000
_cell.length_c   1.000
_cell.angle_alpha   90.00
_cell.angle_beta   90.00
_cell.angle_gamma   90.00
#
_symmetry.space_group_name_H-M   'P 1'
#
loop_
_entity.id
_entity.type
_entity.pdbx_description
1 polymer ?
#
loop_
_entity_poly.entity_id
_entity_poly.type
_entity_poly.pdbx_seq_one_letter_code
_entity_poly.pdbx_strand_id
1 'polypeptide(L)'
;ANQSPKAVEIPRGLEPLVLSDLQSATPLHEPCFSERLASAHTFRAVLEDSVRRRVTNIRAYTSSHEAHVAVLFSGGLDCATVALLAHQYLDPAQPIDLLNVALENPRSLAAAAAAAAAAARARSDTHTPSPSSEEEVVVDPYDVPDRQTGKATFVELCKLTPGRKWNFVRVDVPYDEYCGAREEIRGTMYPSNSVSIAAALYFAARGRGFLLDTLEPYESPARILLSGLGADELLGGYSRHR
;
A
#
# COMPACT_ATOMS: atom_id res chain seq x y z
N ALA A 1 -40.50 25.32 -18.69
CA ALA A 1 -39.34 25.85 -17.94
C ALA A 1 -38.37 24.70 -17.73
N ASN A 2 -37.35 24.59 -18.58
CA ASN A 2 -36.37 23.51 -18.54
C ASN A 2 -35.03 24.14 -18.12
N GLN A 3 -34.83 24.31 -16.81
CA GLN A 3 -33.55 24.79 -16.29
C GLN A 3 -32.61 23.58 -16.23
N SER A 4 -31.69 23.53 -17.17
CA SER A 4 -30.53 22.64 -17.11
C SER A 4 -29.80 22.86 -15.78
N PRO A 5 -29.35 21.80 -15.10
CA PRO A 5 -28.64 21.93 -13.83
C PRO A 5 -27.37 22.75 -14.05
N LYS A 6 -27.22 23.84 -13.29
CA LYS A 6 -26.01 24.66 -13.30
C LYS A 6 -24.84 23.79 -12.83
N ALA A 7 -23.83 23.63 -13.68
CA ALA A 7 -22.57 23.00 -13.29
C ALA A 7 -21.97 23.82 -12.14
N VAL A 8 -21.80 23.17 -10.98
CA VAL A 8 -21.04 23.74 -9.88
C VAL A 8 -19.57 23.59 -10.24
N GLU A 9 -18.91 24.70 -10.54
CA GLU A 9 -17.44 24.73 -10.66
C GLU A 9 -16.86 24.39 -9.28
N ILE A 10 -16.26 23.21 -9.19
CA ILE A 10 -15.47 22.82 -8.03
C ILE A 10 -14.05 23.32 -8.31
N PRO A 11 -13.50 24.26 -7.52
CA PRO A 11 -12.14 24.76 -7.71
C PRO A 11 -11.16 23.58 -7.71
N ARG A 12 -10.47 23.37 -8.83
CA ARG A 12 -9.46 22.32 -8.95
C ARG A 12 -8.13 22.87 -8.43
N GLY A 13 -7.82 22.55 -7.19
CA GLY A 13 -6.51 22.80 -6.58
C GLY A 13 -6.33 24.22 -6.05
N LEU A 14 -5.29 24.37 -5.22
CA LEU A 14 -4.76 25.66 -4.78
C LEU A 14 -4.09 26.38 -5.96
N GLU A 15 -3.91 27.71 -5.87
CA GLU A 15 -3.14 28.44 -6.87
C GLU A 15 -1.73 27.82 -7.03
N PRO A 16 -1.16 27.81 -8.24
CA PRO A 16 0.18 27.27 -8.47
C PRO A 16 1.20 27.96 -7.56
N LEU A 17 2.05 27.18 -6.89
CA LEU A 17 3.20 27.70 -6.14
C LEU A 17 4.10 28.52 -7.07
N VAL A 18 4.28 29.80 -6.78
CA VAL A 18 5.20 30.65 -7.52
C VAL A 18 6.56 30.58 -6.84
N LEU A 19 7.65 30.39 -7.60
CA LEU A 19 9.00 30.27 -7.03
C LEU A 19 9.42 31.49 -6.18
N SER A 20 8.81 32.65 -6.41
CA SER A 20 8.97 33.84 -5.56
C SER A 20 8.50 33.64 -4.13
N ASP A 21 7.50 32.77 -3.90
CA ASP A 21 6.92 32.51 -2.58
C ASP A 21 7.89 31.72 -1.68
N LEU A 22 8.90 31.08 -2.29
CA LEU A 22 9.98 30.38 -1.59
C LEU A 22 11.10 31.33 -1.14
N GLN A 23 11.11 32.58 -1.61
CA GLN A 23 12.04 33.61 -1.16
C GLN A 23 11.51 34.26 0.12
N SER A 24 11.48 33.52 1.24
CA SER A 24 11.19 34.15 2.53
C SER A 24 12.37 35.03 2.92
N ALA A 25 12.18 36.36 2.92
CA ALA A 25 13.16 37.32 3.44
C ALA A 25 13.38 37.18 4.97
N THR A 26 12.51 36.42 5.63
CA THR A 26 12.53 36.13 7.05
C THR A 26 13.37 34.87 7.31
N PRO A 27 14.26 34.85 8.32
CA PRO A 27 14.94 33.63 8.73
C PRO A 27 13.91 32.54 9.07
N LEU A 28 14.20 31.28 8.74
CA LEU A 28 13.36 30.15 9.13
C LEU A 28 13.21 30.15 10.65
N HIS A 29 12.05 30.55 11.15
CA HIS A 29 11.71 30.48 12.56
C HIS A 29 11.45 29.03 12.92
N GLU A 30 12.11 28.52 13.97
CA GLU A 30 11.78 27.19 14.48
C GLU A 30 10.40 27.26 15.14
N PRO A 31 9.37 26.59 14.58
CA PRO A 31 8.01 26.75 15.05
C PRO A 31 7.88 26.19 16.47
N CYS A 32 7.16 26.88 17.34
CA CYS A 32 6.85 26.38 18.67
C CYS A 32 5.90 25.17 18.59
N PHE A 33 5.71 24.46 19.71
CA PHE A 33 4.87 23.27 19.75
C PHE A 33 3.43 23.53 19.25
N SER A 34 2.82 24.65 19.63
CA SER A 34 1.46 24.99 19.19
C SER A 34 1.36 25.25 17.70
N GLU A 35 2.38 25.86 17.10
CA GLU A 35 2.43 26.09 15.64
C GLU A 35 2.58 24.77 14.89
N ARG A 36 3.45 23.87 15.38
CA ARG A 36 3.58 22.52 14.80
C ARG A 36 2.28 21.73 14.90
N LEU A 37 1.59 21.79 16.03
CA LEU A 37 0.30 21.12 16.22
C LEU A 37 -0.78 21.70 15.29
N ALA A 38 -0.85 23.02 15.15
CA ALA A 38 -1.77 23.68 14.22
C ALA A 38 -1.51 23.28 12.76
N SER A 39 -0.24 23.22 12.36
CA SER A 39 0.17 22.73 11.03
C SER A 39 -0.21 21.27 10.83
N ALA A 40 -0.02 20.41 11.84
CA ALA A 40 -0.42 19.00 11.77
C ALA A 40 -1.93 18.83 11.61
N HIS A 41 -2.74 19.61 12.33
CA HIS A 41 -4.20 19.61 12.15
C HIS A 41 -4.62 20.08 10.76
N THR A 42 -3.97 21.13 10.25
CA THR A 42 -4.23 21.65 8.90
C THR A 42 -3.87 20.61 7.84
N PHE A 43 -2.70 19.99 7.97
CA PHE A 43 -2.25 18.91 7.08
C PHE A 43 -3.23 17.74 7.09
N ARG A 44 -3.65 17.31 8.29
CA ARG A 44 -4.66 16.26 8.45
C ARG A 44 -5.97 16.62 7.75
N ALA A 45 -6.48 17.84 7.93
CA ALA A 45 -7.73 18.28 7.32
C ALA A 45 -7.65 18.28 5.77
N VAL A 46 -6.53 18.73 5.22
CA VAL A 46 -6.30 18.72 3.76
C VAL A 46 -6.22 17.28 3.23
N LEU A 47 -5.50 16.40 3.94
CA LEU A 47 -5.36 14.99 3.56
C LEU A 47 -6.70 14.25 3.64
N GLU A 48 -7.45 14.44 4.73
CA GLU A 48 -8.80 13.93 4.93
C GLU A 48 -9.75 14.35 3.80
N ASP A 49 -9.79 15.64 3.49
CA ASP A 49 -10.64 16.18 2.43
C ASP A 49 -10.22 15.65 1.04
N SER A 50 -8.92 15.50 0.79
CA SER A 50 -8.37 14.92 -0.43
C SER A 50 -8.81 13.47 -0.63
N VAL A 51 -8.76 12.65 0.42
CA VAL A 51 -9.21 11.25 0.39
C VAL A 51 -10.73 11.19 0.23
N ARG A 52 -11.48 11.94 1.05
CA ARG A 52 -12.95 12.01 0.99
C ARG A 52 -13.45 12.27 -0.43
N ARG A 53 -12.94 13.30 -1.10
CA ARG A 53 -13.34 13.67 -2.47
C ARG A 53 -13.11 12.55 -3.49
N ARG A 54 -12.11 11.68 -3.28
CA ARG A 54 -11.77 10.57 -4.17
C ARG A 54 -12.62 9.33 -3.91
N VAL A 55 -13.18 9.16 -2.71
CA VAL A 55 -13.89 7.93 -2.32
C VAL A 55 -15.42 8.08 -2.25
N THR A 56 -15.97 9.28 -2.03
CA THR A 56 -17.42 9.44 -1.77
C THR A 56 -18.31 9.48 -3.02
N ASN A 57 -17.75 9.56 -4.24
CA ASN A 57 -18.52 9.73 -5.50
C ASN A 57 -18.29 8.60 -6.52
N ILE A 58 -17.85 7.43 -6.05
CA ILE A 58 -17.54 6.29 -6.91
C ILE A 58 -18.85 5.56 -7.25
N ARG A 59 -19.53 6.06 -8.30
CA ARG A 59 -20.69 5.53 -9.05
C ARG A 59 -21.75 4.70 -8.28
N ALA A 60 -22.99 5.19 -8.36
CA ALA A 60 -24.24 4.60 -7.83
C ALA A 60 -24.74 3.29 -8.48
N TYR A 61 -23.91 2.55 -9.23
CA TYR A 61 -24.35 1.37 -10.02
C TYR A 61 -23.71 0.05 -9.61
N THR A 62 -22.84 0.05 -8.60
CA THR A 62 -22.15 -1.14 -8.11
C THR A 62 -22.75 -1.57 -6.78
N SER A 63 -22.71 -2.89 -6.52
CA SER A 63 -23.27 -3.46 -5.30
C SER A 63 -22.58 -2.88 -4.07
N SER A 64 -23.33 -2.47 -3.05
CA SER A 64 -22.76 -1.98 -1.78
C SER A 64 -21.89 -3.03 -1.07
N HIS A 65 -21.93 -4.30 -1.50
CA HIS A 65 -21.14 -5.39 -0.96
C HIS A 65 -19.84 -5.66 -1.74
N GLU A 66 -19.56 -4.92 -2.81
CA GLU A 66 -18.33 -5.02 -3.57
C GLU A 66 -17.34 -3.90 -3.19
N ALA A 67 -16.04 -4.19 -3.31
CA ALA A 67 -15.03 -3.18 -3.08
C ALA A 67 -14.96 -2.20 -4.27
N HIS A 68 -15.33 -0.94 -4.06
CA HIS A 68 -15.18 0.09 -5.11
C HIS A 68 -13.82 0.80 -5.08
N VAL A 69 -13.14 0.72 -3.93
CA VAL A 69 -11.85 1.31 -3.65
C VAL A 69 -10.87 0.21 -3.30
N ALA A 70 -9.71 0.25 -3.95
CA ALA A 70 -8.54 -0.51 -3.59
C ALA A 70 -7.41 0.41 -3.15
N VAL A 71 -6.54 -0.07 -2.28
CA VAL A 71 -5.33 0.63 -1.85
C VAL A 71 -4.12 -0.18 -2.28
N LEU A 72 -3.15 0.47 -2.92
CA LEU A 72 -1.83 -0.08 -3.16
C LEU A 72 -1.12 -0.19 -1.81
N PHE A 73 -0.97 -1.41 -1.30
CA PHE A 73 -0.77 -1.63 0.13
C PHE A 73 0.50 -2.44 0.41
N SER A 74 1.60 -1.74 0.70
CA SER A 74 2.85 -2.36 1.20
C SER A 74 2.83 -2.63 2.70
N GLY A 75 1.88 -2.04 3.43
CA GLY A 75 1.85 -2.02 4.90
C GLY A 75 2.61 -0.86 5.54
N GLY A 76 3.30 -0.03 4.75
CA GLY A 76 3.94 1.19 5.24
C GLY A 76 2.94 2.23 5.75
N LEU A 77 3.44 3.20 6.52
CA LEU A 77 2.62 4.23 7.19
C LEU A 77 1.71 4.99 6.22
N ASP A 78 2.22 5.35 5.05
CA ASP A 78 1.48 6.14 4.07
C ASP A 78 0.23 5.42 3.56
N CYS A 79 0.41 4.19 3.06
CA CYS A 79 -0.71 3.39 2.56
C CYS A 79 -1.68 2.99 3.68
N ALA A 80 -1.18 2.77 4.91
CA ALA A 80 -2.00 2.52 6.08
C ALA A 80 -2.87 3.74 6.45
N THR A 81 -2.27 4.93 6.42
CA THR A 81 -2.97 6.19 6.70
C THR A 81 -4.05 6.43 5.65
N VAL A 82 -3.74 6.26 4.36
CA VAL A 82 -4.71 6.40 3.29
C VAL A 82 -5.84 5.37 3.42
N ALA A 83 -5.54 4.12 3.77
CA ALA A 83 -6.57 3.10 4.02
C ALA A 83 -7.49 3.50 5.18
N LEU A 84 -6.92 3.94 6.31
CA LEU A 84 -7.69 4.36 7.47
C LEU A 84 -8.56 5.58 7.19
N LEU A 85 -8.05 6.56 6.43
CA LEU A 85 -8.84 7.71 6.00
C LEU A 85 -9.95 7.32 5.01
N ALA A 86 -9.67 6.41 4.08
CA ALA A 86 -10.69 5.90 3.15
C ALA A 86 -11.84 5.20 3.91
N HIS A 87 -11.52 4.43 4.96
CA HIS A 87 -12.52 3.82 5.83
C HIS A 87 -13.51 4.83 6.42
N GLN A 88 -13.04 6.02 6.82
CA GLN A 88 -13.88 7.05 7.46
C GLN A 88 -14.95 7.65 6.54
N TYR A 89 -14.73 7.62 5.22
CA TYR A 89 -15.59 8.29 4.25
C TYR A 89 -16.34 7.33 3.32
N LEU A 90 -16.09 6.03 3.42
CA LEU A 90 -16.83 4.99 2.71
C LEU A 90 -17.96 4.44 3.59
N ASP A 91 -19.06 4.01 2.97
CA ASP A 91 -20.15 3.29 3.66
C ASP A 91 -19.56 2.15 4.50
N PRO A 92 -19.83 2.03 5.82
CA PRO A 92 -19.29 0.99 6.70
C PRO A 92 -19.50 -0.47 6.24
N ALA A 93 -20.48 -0.74 5.39
CA ALA A 93 -20.72 -2.08 4.82
C ALA A 93 -19.85 -2.37 3.59
N GLN A 94 -19.35 -1.34 2.90
CA GLN A 94 -18.60 -1.51 1.65
C GLN A 94 -17.18 -2.04 1.89
N PRO A 95 -16.76 -3.16 1.28
CA PRO A 95 -15.39 -3.64 1.48
C PRO A 95 -14.33 -2.67 0.93
N ILE A 96 -13.11 -2.78 1.45
CA ILE A 96 -11.91 -2.12 0.91
C ILE A 96 -10.87 -3.17 0.58
N ASP A 97 -10.36 -3.14 -0.64
CA ASP A 97 -9.31 -4.07 -1.09
C ASP A 97 -7.94 -3.50 -0.77
N LEU A 98 -7.08 -4.32 -0.17
CA LEU A 98 -5.67 -4.00 0.09
C LEU A 98 -4.82 -4.88 -0.83
N LEU A 99 -4.25 -4.28 -1.88
CA LEU A 99 -3.48 -4.99 -2.90
C LEU A 99 -2.01 -5.02 -2.48
N ASN A 100 -1.53 -6.17 -2.00
CA ASN A 100 -0.16 -6.34 -1.52
C ASN A 100 0.64 -7.26 -2.44
N VAL A 101 1.64 -6.68 -3.12
CA VAL A 101 2.46 -7.38 -4.11
C VAL A 101 3.69 -8.00 -3.45
N ALA A 102 3.95 -9.26 -3.77
CA ALA A 102 5.19 -9.94 -3.47
C ALA A 102 5.79 -10.50 -4.76
N LEU A 103 7.01 -10.06 -5.09
CA LEU A 103 7.75 -10.56 -6.24
C LEU A 103 8.63 -11.73 -5.79
N GLU A 104 8.53 -12.86 -6.47
CA GLU A 104 9.43 -13.98 -6.25
C GLU A 104 10.88 -13.57 -6.53
N ASN A 105 11.79 -13.87 -5.60
CA ASN A 105 13.21 -13.58 -5.74
C ASN A 105 14.04 -14.86 -5.59
N PRO A 106 14.46 -15.48 -6.72
CA PRO A 106 15.26 -16.71 -6.70
C PRO A 106 16.54 -16.61 -5.86
N ARG A 107 17.15 -15.41 -5.76
CA ARG A 107 18.36 -15.21 -4.94
C ARG A 107 18.04 -15.27 -3.45
N SER A 108 16.94 -14.64 -3.03
CA SER A 108 16.48 -14.70 -1.64
C SER A 108 16.10 -16.13 -1.25
N LEU A 109 15.45 -16.87 -2.15
CA LEU A 109 15.09 -18.27 -1.94
C LEU A 109 16.32 -19.16 -1.79
N ALA A 110 17.31 -19.02 -2.67
CA ALA A 110 18.56 -19.76 -2.56
C ALA A 110 19.32 -19.44 -1.27
N ALA A 111 19.33 -18.17 -0.84
CA ALA A 111 19.95 -17.76 0.42
C ALA A 111 19.21 -18.33 1.64
N ALA A 112 17.88 -18.32 1.64
CA ALA A 112 17.05 -18.89 2.70
C ALA A 112 17.26 -20.41 2.81
N ALA A 113 17.29 -21.12 1.68
CA ALA A 113 17.56 -22.56 1.64
C ALA A 113 18.96 -22.90 2.19
N ALA A 114 19.99 -22.12 1.81
CA ALA A 114 21.34 -22.30 2.34
C ALA A 114 21.42 -22.05 3.85
N ALA A 115 20.74 -21.01 4.35
CA ALA A 115 20.67 -20.71 5.79
C ALA A 115 19.95 -21.81 6.57
N ALA A 116 18.84 -22.34 6.05
CA ALA A 116 18.10 -23.44 6.65
C ALA A 116 18.95 -24.73 6.72
N ALA A 117 19.70 -25.04 5.65
CA ALA A 117 20.62 -26.17 5.63
C ALA A 117 21.77 -26.02 6.63
N ALA A 118 22.32 -24.81 6.80
CA ALA A 118 23.34 -24.52 7.80
C ALA A 118 22.79 -24.68 9.24
N ALA A 119 21.58 -24.18 9.50
CA ALA A 119 20.92 -24.32 10.80
C ALA A 119 20.54 -25.77 11.13
N ALA A 120 20.20 -26.58 10.14
CA ALA A 120 19.99 -28.02 10.32
C ALA A 120 21.30 -28.74 10.71
N ARG A 121 22.42 -28.41 10.06
CA ARG A 121 23.74 -28.96 10.39
C ARG A 121 24.20 -28.58 11.80
N ALA A 122 23.99 -27.33 12.23
CA ALA A 122 24.35 -26.87 13.58
C ALA A 122 23.53 -27.58 14.68
N ARG A 123 22.29 -27.99 14.41
CA ARG A 123 21.45 -28.77 15.34
C ARG A 123 21.86 -30.23 15.46
N SER A 124 22.60 -30.76 14.48
CA SER A 124 23.13 -32.14 14.51
C SER A 124 24.29 -32.32 15.50
N ASP A 125 24.98 -31.24 15.90
CA ASP A 125 26.15 -31.32 16.80
C ASP A 125 25.77 -31.33 18.29
N THR A 126 24.49 -31.13 18.63
CA THR A 126 23.96 -31.33 19.99
C THR A 126 23.28 -32.69 20.09
N HIS A 127 23.93 -33.62 20.79
CA HIS A 127 23.44 -34.99 21.03
C HIS A 127 22.20 -34.99 21.94
N THR A 128 21.00 -34.83 21.36
CA THR A 128 19.74 -35.19 22.02
C THR A 128 18.73 -35.65 20.96
N PRO A 129 18.43 -36.95 20.86
CA PRO A 129 17.47 -37.45 19.90
C PRO A 129 16.06 -37.32 20.51
N SER A 130 15.21 -36.49 19.92
CA SER A 130 13.75 -36.56 20.09
C SER A 130 13.11 -36.74 18.72
N PRO A 131 12.25 -37.76 18.52
CA PRO A 131 11.51 -37.97 17.29
C PRO A 131 10.13 -37.31 17.41
N SER A 132 9.85 -36.30 16.59
CA SER A 132 8.48 -35.92 16.25
C SER A 132 8.48 -35.06 14.99
N SER A 133 7.84 -35.60 13.95
CA SER A 133 7.40 -34.96 12.70
C SER A 133 8.45 -34.20 11.89
N GLU A 134 8.85 -34.83 10.78
CA GLU A 134 9.39 -34.15 9.60
C GLU A 134 8.32 -33.20 9.03
N GLU A 135 8.07 -32.07 9.70
CA GLU A 135 7.43 -30.94 9.05
C GLU A 135 8.47 -30.39 8.08
N GLU A 136 8.35 -30.74 6.79
CA GLU A 136 9.04 -30.02 5.73
C GLU A 136 8.77 -28.54 5.96
N VAL A 137 9.81 -27.78 6.31
CA VAL A 137 9.72 -26.32 6.44
C VAL A 137 9.50 -25.78 5.03
N VAL A 138 8.23 -25.70 4.62
CA VAL A 138 7.84 -25.10 3.35
C VAL A 138 8.08 -23.60 3.49
N VAL A 139 9.17 -23.13 2.89
CA VAL A 139 9.48 -21.70 2.82
C VAL A 139 8.52 -21.06 1.82
N ASP A 140 7.60 -20.20 2.29
CA ASP A 140 6.73 -19.40 1.40
C ASP A 140 7.61 -18.41 0.61
N PRO A 141 7.72 -18.56 -0.73
CA PRO A 141 8.55 -17.70 -1.56
C PRO A 141 8.12 -16.23 -1.55
N TYR A 142 6.90 -15.96 -1.11
CA TYR A 142 6.28 -14.63 -1.08
C TYR A 142 6.23 -14.01 0.32
N ASP A 143 6.79 -14.65 1.34
CA ASP A 143 6.91 -14.06 2.68
C ASP A 143 8.08 -13.06 2.78
N VAL A 144 8.04 -12.08 1.88
CA VAL A 144 9.00 -10.98 1.78
C VAL A 144 8.69 -9.86 2.80
N PRO A 145 9.64 -8.96 3.12
CA PRO A 145 9.44 -7.92 4.14
C PRO A 145 8.17 -7.07 3.95
N ASP A 146 7.82 -6.70 2.72
CA ASP A 146 6.60 -5.93 2.41
C ASP A 146 5.33 -6.76 2.66
N ARG A 147 5.37 -8.08 2.44
CA ARG A 147 4.24 -8.98 2.76
C ARG A 147 4.08 -9.11 4.27
N GLN A 148 5.18 -9.24 5.01
CA GLN A 148 5.17 -9.34 6.47
C GLN A 148 4.64 -8.05 7.10
N THR A 149 5.14 -6.90 6.65
CA THR A 149 4.67 -5.58 7.10
C THR A 149 3.21 -5.37 6.74
N GLY A 150 2.81 -5.70 5.50
CA GLY A 150 1.41 -5.69 5.07
C GLY A 150 0.49 -6.50 5.98
N LYS A 151 0.85 -7.75 6.30
CA LYS A 151 0.06 -8.61 7.21
C LYS A 151 -0.07 -8.00 8.60
N ALA A 152 1.02 -7.45 9.15
CA ALA A 152 1.00 -6.83 10.48
C ALA A 152 0.10 -5.58 10.52
N THR A 153 0.24 -4.69 9.54
CA THR A 153 -0.56 -3.47 9.43
C THR A 153 -2.02 -3.77 9.13
N PHE A 154 -2.31 -4.82 8.35
CA PHE A 154 -3.67 -5.31 8.14
C PHE A 154 -4.36 -5.72 9.45
N VAL A 155 -3.66 -6.47 10.31
CA VAL A 155 -4.18 -6.84 11.64
C VAL A 155 -4.47 -5.60 12.48
N GLU A 156 -3.62 -4.59 12.43
CA GLU A 156 -3.85 -3.32 13.13
C GLU A 156 -5.08 -2.58 12.58
N LEU A 157 -5.21 -2.45 11.25
CA LEU A 157 -6.38 -1.83 10.60
C LEU A 157 -7.67 -2.53 11.01
N CYS A 158 -7.72 -3.86 11.01
CA CYS A 158 -8.88 -4.63 11.47
C CYS A 158 -9.24 -4.33 12.93
N LYS A 159 -8.25 -4.19 13.82
CA LYS A 159 -8.47 -3.83 15.23
C LYS A 159 -9.02 -2.42 15.39
N LEU A 160 -8.50 -1.46 14.63
CA LEU A 160 -8.94 -0.06 14.66
C LEU A 160 -10.33 0.12 14.05
N THR A 161 -10.74 -0.76 13.14
CA THR A 161 -11.98 -0.62 12.35
C THR A 161 -12.81 -1.91 12.31
N PRO A 162 -13.29 -2.41 13.47
CA PRO A 162 -13.83 -3.77 13.60
C PRO A 162 -15.09 -4.06 12.75
N GLY A 163 -15.81 -3.04 12.29
CA GLY A 163 -17.00 -3.20 11.44
C GLY A 163 -16.72 -3.24 9.94
N ARG A 164 -15.49 -2.96 9.50
CA ARG A 164 -15.13 -2.90 8.08
C ARG A 164 -14.69 -4.27 7.58
N LYS A 165 -15.26 -4.72 6.46
CA LYS A 165 -14.67 -5.81 5.68
C LYS A 165 -13.45 -5.30 4.92
N TRP A 166 -12.28 -5.86 5.25
CA TRP A 166 -11.02 -5.62 4.54
C TRP A 166 -10.66 -6.87 3.76
N ASN A 167 -10.43 -6.75 2.46
CA ASN A 167 -9.95 -7.86 1.64
C ASN A 167 -8.45 -7.68 1.44
N PHE A 168 -7.62 -8.43 2.16
CA PHE A 168 -6.19 -8.45 1.89
C PHE A 168 -5.93 -9.37 0.69
N VAL A 169 -5.60 -8.79 -0.45
CA VAL A 169 -5.35 -9.50 -1.70
C VAL A 169 -3.84 -9.67 -1.86
N ARG A 170 -3.37 -10.91 -1.72
CA ARG A 170 -2.00 -11.32 -2.00
C ARG A 170 -1.79 -11.39 -3.50
N VAL A 171 -1.05 -10.43 -4.04
CA VAL A 171 -0.60 -10.45 -5.43
C VAL A 171 0.78 -11.10 -5.46
N ASP A 172 0.79 -12.43 -5.56
CA ASP A 172 1.99 -13.25 -5.63
C ASP A 172 2.44 -13.36 -7.09
N VAL A 173 3.63 -12.83 -7.40
CA VAL A 173 4.14 -12.71 -8.78
C VAL A 173 5.32 -13.65 -8.97
N PRO A 174 5.16 -14.75 -9.72
CA PRO A 174 6.24 -15.64 -10.12
C PRO A 174 7.36 -14.92 -10.87
N TYR A 175 8.58 -15.43 -10.74
CA TYR A 175 9.76 -14.79 -11.34
C TYR A 175 9.71 -14.74 -12.87
N ASP A 176 9.16 -15.77 -13.51
CA ASP A 176 8.99 -15.85 -14.96
C ASP A 176 7.94 -14.84 -15.46
N GLU A 177 6.83 -14.69 -14.74
CA GLU A 177 5.81 -13.66 -15.02
C GLU A 177 6.40 -12.25 -14.93
N TYR A 178 7.15 -11.95 -13.87
CA TYR A 178 7.87 -10.69 -13.73
C TYR A 178 8.85 -10.45 -14.88
N CYS A 179 9.64 -11.46 -15.25
CA CYS A 179 10.57 -11.38 -16.37
C CYS A 179 9.86 -11.09 -17.70
N GLY A 180 8.72 -11.73 -17.94
CA GLY A 180 7.92 -11.52 -19.15
C GLY A 180 7.32 -10.11 -19.25
N ALA A 181 6.89 -9.52 -18.14
CA ALA A 181 6.32 -8.17 -18.10
C ALA A 181 7.38 -7.05 -18.08
N ARG A 182 8.65 -7.38 -17.84
CA ARG A 182 9.70 -6.41 -17.50
C ARG A 182 9.92 -5.31 -18.56
N GLU A 183 9.93 -5.68 -19.85
CA GLU A 183 10.14 -4.68 -20.92
C GLU A 183 8.92 -3.78 -21.13
N GLU A 184 7.70 -4.29 -20.93
CA GLU A 184 6.47 -3.49 -20.93
C GLU A 184 6.48 -2.49 -19.78
N ILE A 185 6.78 -2.96 -18.56
CA ILE A 185 6.91 -2.11 -17.36
C ILE A 185 7.94 -1.00 -17.63
N ARG A 186 9.12 -1.35 -18.16
CA ARG A 186 10.16 -0.39 -18.53
C ARG A 186 9.68 0.63 -19.56
N GLY A 187 8.91 0.20 -20.56
CA GLY A 187 8.32 1.10 -21.56
C GLY A 187 7.35 2.11 -20.95
N THR A 188 6.51 1.66 -20.02
CA THR A 188 5.49 2.52 -19.37
C THR A 188 6.07 3.55 -18.41
N MET A 189 7.27 3.32 -17.87
CA MET A 189 7.87 4.17 -16.84
C MET A 189 8.87 5.22 -17.37
N TYR A 190 9.06 5.32 -18.68
CA TYR A 190 9.98 6.30 -19.27
C TYR A 190 9.66 7.74 -18.80
N PRO A 191 10.64 8.56 -18.39
CA PRO A 191 12.10 8.35 -18.45
C PRO A 191 12.73 7.71 -17.19
N SER A 192 11.92 7.27 -16.21
CA SER A 192 12.42 6.67 -14.97
C SER A 192 13.01 5.27 -15.19
N ASN A 193 13.84 4.80 -14.25
CA ASN A 193 14.46 3.45 -14.28
C ASN A 193 14.33 2.67 -12.95
N SER A 194 13.48 3.11 -12.03
CA SER A 194 13.12 2.39 -10.79
C SER A 194 12.18 1.20 -11.05
N VAL A 195 12.69 0.11 -11.64
CA VAL A 195 11.87 -1.01 -12.14
C VAL A 195 11.08 -1.74 -11.04
N SER A 196 11.58 -1.77 -9.79
CA SER A 196 10.92 -2.48 -8.69
C SER A 196 9.58 -1.87 -8.29
N ILE A 197 9.51 -0.55 -8.12
CA ILE A 197 8.26 0.13 -7.76
C ILE A 197 7.25 0.10 -8.91
N ALA A 198 7.74 0.25 -10.14
CA ALA A 198 6.92 0.17 -11.34
C ALA A 198 6.30 -1.23 -11.49
N ALA A 199 7.06 -2.29 -11.20
CA ALA A 199 6.54 -3.64 -11.20
C ALA A 199 5.45 -3.85 -10.13
N ALA A 200 5.69 -3.40 -8.89
CA ALA A 200 4.68 -3.47 -7.84
C ALA A 200 3.38 -2.76 -8.25
N LEU A 201 3.47 -1.55 -8.80
CA LEU A 201 2.31 -0.81 -9.29
C LEU A 201 1.61 -1.55 -10.44
N TYR A 202 2.38 -2.06 -11.39
CA TYR A 202 1.87 -2.76 -12.56
C TYR A 202 1.09 -4.03 -12.19
N PHE A 203 1.65 -4.88 -11.32
CA PHE A 203 0.97 -6.09 -10.88
C PHE A 203 -0.20 -5.81 -9.95
N ALA A 204 -0.07 -4.85 -9.03
CA ALA A 204 -1.19 -4.43 -8.18
C ALA A 204 -2.35 -3.88 -9.02
N ALA A 205 -2.07 -3.06 -10.04
CA ALA A 205 -3.11 -2.45 -10.88
C ALA A 205 -3.96 -3.46 -11.66
N ARG A 206 -3.50 -4.70 -11.83
CA ARG A 206 -4.31 -5.79 -12.40
C ARG A 206 -5.42 -6.26 -11.47
N GLY A 207 -5.31 -6.01 -10.17
CA GLY A 207 -6.32 -6.35 -9.17
C GLY A 207 -6.51 -7.85 -8.94
N ARG A 208 -5.58 -8.70 -9.36
CA ARG A 208 -5.70 -10.17 -9.30
C ARG A 208 -4.75 -10.76 -8.27
N GLY A 209 -5.23 -11.71 -7.48
CA GLY A 209 -4.43 -12.40 -6.48
C GLY A 209 -5.25 -13.42 -5.71
N PHE A 210 -4.86 -13.65 -4.46
CA PHE A 210 -5.56 -14.56 -3.55
C PHE A 210 -5.93 -13.85 -2.25
N LEU A 211 -7.10 -14.13 -1.70
CA LEU A 211 -7.47 -13.60 -0.39
C LEU A 211 -6.57 -14.19 0.70
N LEU A 212 -6.11 -13.37 1.64
CA LEU A 212 -5.20 -13.81 2.71
C LEU A 212 -5.81 -14.87 3.63
N ASP A 213 -7.12 -14.78 3.89
CA ASP A 213 -7.87 -15.62 4.81
C ASP A 213 -8.34 -16.93 4.18
N THR A 214 -8.92 -16.89 2.98
CA THR A 214 -9.47 -18.09 2.31
C THR A 214 -8.51 -18.75 1.34
N LEU A 215 -7.46 -18.04 0.89
CA LEU A 215 -6.57 -18.44 -0.21
C LEU A 215 -7.32 -18.69 -1.54
N GLU A 216 -8.53 -18.17 -1.68
CA GLU A 216 -9.30 -18.28 -2.91
C GLU A 216 -8.81 -17.23 -3.93
N PRO A 217 -8.81 -17.56 -5.24
CA PRO A 217 -8.55 -16.59 -6.29
C PRO A 217 -9.54 -15.42 -6.20
N TYR A 218 -9.03 -14.20 -6.33
CA TYR A 218 -9.82 -12.99 -6.23
C TYR A 218 -9.39 -11.96 -7.28
N GLU A 219 -10.38 -11.36 -7.93
CA GLU A 219 -10.22 -10.22 -8.84
C GLU A 219 -10.99 -9.04 -8.26
N SER A 220 -10.26 -7.97 -7.92
CA SER A 220 -10.80 -6.76 -7.33
C SER A 220 -11.78 -6.08 -8.29
N PRO A 221 -13.03 -5.82 -7.88
CA PRO A 221 -13.96 -5.03 -8.67
C PRO A 221 -13.67 -3.52 -8.60
N ALA A 222 -12.70 -3.11 -7.78
CA ALA A 222 -12.40 -1.71 -7.51
C ALA A 222 -11.98 -0.98 -8.78
N ARG A 223 -12.57 0.20 -8.97
CA ARG A 223 -12.27 1.08 -10.12
C ARG A 223 -11.32 2.22 -9.75
N ILE A 224 -11.17 2.48 -8.45
CA ILE A 224 -10.31 3.51 -7.91
C ILE A 224 -9.21 2.83 -7.09
N LEU A 225 -7.96 3.09 -7.47
CA LEU A 225 -6.79 2.66 -6.73
C LEU A 225 -6.17 3.89 -6.06
N LEU A 226 -6.08 3.84 -4.74
CA LEU A 226 -5.39 4.85 -3.95
C LEU A 226 -3.93 4.44 -3.78
N SER A 227 -3.02 5.39 -3.99
CA SER A 227 -1.59 5.24 -3.80
C SER A 227 -1.13 6.16 -2.67
N GLY A 228 -0.38 5.61 -1.71
CA GLY A 228 0.30 6.38 -0.67
C GLY A 228 1.71 6.84 -1.08
N LEU A 229 2.13 6.60 -2.32
CA LEU A 229 3.49 6.93 -2.78
C LEU A 229 3.78 8.43 -2.68
N GLY A 230 5.00 8.78 -2.28
CA GLY A 230 5.47 10.16 -2.24
C GLY A 230 5.28 10.87 -0.90
N ALA A 231 4.51 10.32 0.04
CA ALA A 231 4.24 11.00 1.30
C ALA A 231 5.47 11.05 2.22
N ASP A 232 6.20 9.94 2.35
CA ASP A 232 7.51 9.93 3.00
C ASP A 232 8.47 10.95 2.36
N GLU A 233 8.60 11.01 1.03
CA GLU A 233 9.49 11.94 0.33
C GLU A 233 9.11 13.42 0.53
N LEU A 234 7.81 13.72 0.64
CA LEU A 234 7.30 15.06 0.92
C LEU A 234 7.57 15.51 2.37
N LEU A 235 7.80 14.56 3.29
CA LEU A 235 8.01 14.83 4.72
C LEU A 235 9.47 14.58 5.17
N GLY A 236 10.43 14.59 4.23
CA GLY A 236 11.86 14.48 4.52
C GLY A 236 12.44 13.06 4.44
N GLY A 237 11.65 12.10 3.95
CA GLY A 237 12.01 10.70 3.70
C GLY A 237 12.38 9.91 4.95
N TYR A 238 12.78 8.65 4.76
CA TYR A 238 13.53 7.87 5.75
C TYR A 238 14.97 8.40 5.91
N SER A 239 15.13 9.71 6.08
CA SER A 239 16.31 10.24 6.72
C SER A 239 16.35 9.57 8.09
N ARG A 240 17.18 8.52 8.22
CA ARG A 240 17.62 8.04 9.52
C ARG A 240 18.24 9.25 10.19
N HIS A 241 17.44 9.99 10.94
CA HIS A 241 17.94 10.93 11.92
C HIS A 241 18.76 10.09 12.89
N ARG A 242 20.07 10.07 12.63
CA ARG A 242 21.11 9.73 13.60
C ARG A 242 21.37 10.95 14.46
#